data_AF-A0A078R8A4-F1
#
_entry.id   AF-A0A078R8A4-F1
#
_cell.length_a   1.000
_cell.length_b   1.000
_cell.length_c   1.000
_cell.angle_alpha   90.00
_cell.angle_beta   90.00
_cell.angle_gamma   90.00
#
_symmetry.space_group_name_H-M   'P 1'
#
loop_
_entity.id
_entity.type
_entity.pdbx_description
1 polymer ?
#
loop_
_entity_poly.entity_id
_entity_poly.type
_entity_poly.pdbx_seq_one_letter_code
_entity_poly.pdbx_strand_id
1 'polypeptide(L)'
;MIDLQDIITTKRELLSRETYSRNPINYSAGMAEDQKERYIQYLAEQNQDLRLTSDAMKLVLEDFMAQMKDLKAQVSSMESKHADLENRLSEEHKLRKSAERKIKSLQERLDYAHQERFGDRRQKIQSKAKTSDSDRWKEKDDYDGTDDTLRTDSVGHAPSQEVKESSKKERDLSNRPDGYKRMGVVGEAIEHPSDLTKFPGRIIERRMVRVFSFRTFLMEECFEMVHYAEPGKKPKWGYFPSEGHPEVVTNIEGTKASPEFLQAIAYEVNVKNVTFGLLHQWLTDMGMTISKNTLRNWLKKGKTYLDELVCVLKSIALEKDSIVNCDETWCKVRKYDHYKKCYIWVLVNKAQKTAIFFYENGSRGRDVLTDFLGDAELKSIMSDGYNAYVFIGNELKSGRFKDTVHQVCMSHAKNKFVKASNQGSEPNAERFSEILKEFFMRDRKYDDAGLTPKERFQERQSLATKELLIELRSLLDSELTKDSEFRSQYYKKLSII
;
A
#
# COMPACT_ATOMS: atom_id res chain seq x y z
N MET A 1 57.69 -14.70 46.15
CA MET A 1 58.50 -15.84 45.67
C MET A 1 58.88 -16.63 46.89
N ILE A 2 58.24 -17.77 47.11
CA ILE A 2 58.66 -18.73 48.15
C ILE A 2 60.00 -19.25 47.67
N ASP A 3 61.04 -19.13 48.50
CA ASP A 3 62.39 -19.49 48.11
C ASP A 3 62.43 -21.00 47.83
N LEU A 4 63.12 -21.41 46.77
CA LEU A 4 63.16 -22.82 46.33
C LEU A 4 63.65 -23.73 47.47
N GLN A 5 64.49 -23.19 48.35
CA GLN A 5 64.96 -23.77 49.61
C GLN A 5 63.81 -24.18 50.55
N ASP A 6 62.77 -23.35 50.68
CA ASP A 6 61.64 -23.58 51.59
C ASP A 6 60.73 -24.71 51.08
N ILE A 7 60.55 -24.80 49.76
CA ILE A 7 59.79 -25.89 49.14
C ILE A 7 60.53 -27.23 49.31
N ILE A 8 61.86 -27.22 49.12
CA ILE A 8 62.70 -28.41 49.28
C ILE A 8 62.69 -28.88 50.74
N THR A 9 62.84 -27.97 51.71
CA THR A 9 62.78 -28.32 53.14
C THR A 9 61.42 -28.86 53.54
N THR A 10 60.32 -28.24 53.09
CA THR A 10 58.96 -28.70 53.38
C THR A 10 58.68 -30.08 52.78
N LYS A 11 59.09 -30.33 51.52
CA LYS A 11 58.97 -31.64 50.86
C LYS A 11 59.81 -32.70 51.57
N ARG A 12 61.02 -32.35 52.02
CA ARG A 12 61.91 -33.24 52.78
C ARG A 12 61.32 -33.58 54.15
N GLU A 13 60.73 -32.60 54.84
CA GLU A 13 60.02 -32.84 56.10
C GLU A 13 58.82 -33.76 55.91
N LEU A 14 58.02 -33.58 54.86
CA LEU A 14 56.90 -34.48 54.55
C LEU A 14 57.37 -35.93 54.32
N LEU A 15 58.39 -36.14 53.48
CA LEU A 15 58.95 -37.46 53.22
C LEU A 15 59.56 -38.09 54.50
N SER A 16 60.14 -37.27 55.37
CA SER A 16 60.67 -37.73 56.67
C SER A 16 59.58 -38.11 57.68
N ARG A 17 58.35 -37.56 57.55
CA ARG A 17 57.21 -37.91 58.40
C ARG A 17 56.52 -39.20 57.94
N GLU A 18 56.57 -39.52 56.66
CA GLU A 18 56.04 -40.78 56.10
C GLU A 18 56.94 -41.99 56.40
N THR A 19 58.24 -41.77 56.63
CA THR A 19 59.17 -42.82 57.05
C THR A 19 59.15 -42.98 58.57
N TYR A 20 58.35 -43.91 59.08
CA TYR A 20 58.36 -44.29 60.50
C TYR A 20 59.80 -44.64 60.95
N SER A 21 60.29 -43.93 61.95
CA SER A 21 61.58 -44.15 62.62
C SER A 21 61.69 -45.58 63.13
N ARG A 22 62.28 -46.47 62.31
CA ARG A 22 62.90 -47.69 62.84
C ARG A 22 64.25 -47.27 63.39
N ASN A 23 64.52 -47.59 64.66
CA ASN A 23 65.87 -47.48 65.22
C ASN A 23 66.83 -48.17 64.25
N PRO A 24 67.95 -47.52 63.87
CA PRO A 24 68.89 -48.11 62.94
C PRO A 24 69.39 -49.43 63.54
N ILE A 25 68.95 -50.55 62.96
CA ILE A 25 69.39 -51.87 63.37
C ILE A 25 70.86 -51.97 62.96
N ASN A 26 71.73 -52.15 63.95
CA ASN A 26 73.15 -52.30 63.71
C ASN A 26 73.44 -53.72 63.20
N TYR A 27 73.26 -53.94 61.89
CA TYR A 27 73.47 -55.22 61.23
C TYR A 27 74.94 -55.69 61.26
N SER A 28 75.91 -54.83 61.63
CA SER A 28 77.34 -55.15 61.65
C SER A 28 77.90 -55.53 63.02
N ALA A 29 77.08 -55.55 64.08
CA ALA A 29 77.52 -55.77 65.46
C ALA A 29 78.14 -57.15 65.75
N GLY A 30 77.95 -58.14 64.86
CA GLY A 30 78.52 -59.50 64.98
C GLY A 30 79.32 -59.97 63.77
N MET A 31 79.62 -59.10 62.81
CA MET A 31 80.35 -59.44 61.59
C MET A 31 81.88 -59.43 61.82
N ALA A 32 82.61 -60.32 61.17
CA ALA A 32 84.08 -60.28 61.10
C ALA A 32 84.55 -59.11 60.22
N GLU A 33 85.80 -58.65 60.39
CA GLU A 33 86.29 -57.41 59.79
C GLU A 33 86.29 -57.41 58.25
N ASP A 34 86.55 -58.56 57.63
CA ASP A 34 86.46 -58.79 56.19
C ASP A 34 85.02 -58.72 55.65
N GLN A 35 84.05 -59.16 56.45
CA GLN A 35 82.63 -59.06 56.11
C GLN A 35 82.09 -57.63 56.27
N LYS A 36 82.60 -56.87 57.26
CA LYS A 36 82.27 -55.45 57.41
C LYS A 36 82.76 -54.64 56.22
N GLU A 37 83.96 -54.92 55.71
CA GLU A 37 84.51 -54.18 54.57
C GLU A 37 83.72 -54.44 53.28
N ARG A 38 83.31 -55.68 53.01
CA ARG A 38 82.38 -56.01 51.91
C ARG A 38 81.00 -55.39 52.08
N TYR A 39 80.48 -55.33 53.30
CA TYR A 39 79.19 -54.70 53.59
C TYR A 39 79.25 -53.17 53.40
N ILE A 40 80.36 -52.53 53.79
CA ILE A 40 80.61 -51.11 53.52
C ILE A 40 80.69 -50.85 52.01
N GLN A 41 81.38 -51.71 51.25
CA GLN A 41 81.49 -51.58 49.80
C GLN A 41 80.12 -51.75 49.12
N TYR A 42 79.31 -52.72 49.55
CA TYR A 42 77.93 -52.90 49.09
C TYR A 42 77.04 -51.68 49.40
N LEU A 43 77.13 -51.13 50.62
CA LEU A 43 76.40 -49.91 50.98
C LEU A 43 76.90 -48.68 50.21
N ALA A 44 78.18 -48.61 49.89
CA ALA A 44 78.76 -47.54 49.07
C ALA A 44 78.25 -47.62 47.62
N GLU A 45 78.21 -48.82 47.02
CA GLU A 45 77.64 -49.07 45.69
C GLU A 45 76.15 -48.73 45.65
N GLN A 46 75.35 -49.19 46.62
CA GLN A 46 73.93 -48.83 46.75
C GLN A 46 73.72 -47.31 46.87
N ASN A 47 74.53 -46.63 47.68
CA ASN A 47 74.45 -45.17 47.79
C ASN A 47 74.85 -44.47 46.48
N GLN A 48 75.81 -45.02 45.74
CA GLN A 48 76.22 -44.48 44.45
C GLN A 48 75.13 -44.63 43.40
N ASP A 49 74.47 -45.80 43.32
CA ASP A 49 73.31 -46.01 42.45
C ASP A 49 72.12 -45.10 42.80
N LEU A 50 71.84 -44.92 44.10
CA LEU A 50 70.80 -43.98 44.54
C LEU A 50 71.13 -42.53 44.18
N ARG A 51 72.41 -42.13 44.25
CA ARG A 51 72.85 -40.80 43.81
C ARG A 51 72.69 -40.63 42.31
N LEU A 52 73.15 -41.60 41.52
CA LEU A 52 73.00 -41.58 40.06
C LEU A 52 71.53 -41.51 39.64
N THR A 53 70.67 -42.28 40.31
CA THR A 53 69.22 -42.27 40.06
C THR A 53 68.61 -40.91 40.42
N SER A 54 69.01 -40.32 41.56
CA SER A 54 68.56 -38.98 41.99
C SER A 54 68.98 -37.88 41.01
N ASP A 55 70.23 -37.93 40.51
CA ASP A 55 70.72 -36.95 39.54
C ASP A 55 70.07 -37.13 38.16
N ALA A 56 69.79 -38.37 37.73
CA ALA A 56 69.00 -38.64 36.53
C ALA A 56 67.56 -38.09 36.65
N MET A 57 66.92 -38.24 37.82
CA MET A 57 65.60 -37.66 38.09
C MET A 57 65.61 -36.12 38.06
N LYS A 58 66.68 -35.47 38.51
CA LYS A 58 66.83 -34.01 38.41
C LYS A 58 66.90 -33.55 36.95
N LEU A 59 67.68 -34.24 36.11
CA LEU A 59 67.77 -33.90 34.68
C LEU A 59 66.41 -34.03 33.99
N VAL A 60 65.65 -35.08 34.30
CA VAL A 60 64.27 -35.24 33.78
C VAL A 60 63.36 -34.11 34.25
N LEU A 61 63.48 -33.66 35.50
CA LEU A 61 62.73 -32.51 36.03
C LEU A 61 63.08 -31.21 35.31
N GLU A 62 64.37 -30.98 35.01
CA GLU A 62 64.83 -29.82 34.25
C GLU A 62 64.23 -29.82 32.83
N ASP A 63 64.24 -30.97 32.15
CA ASP A 63 63.61 -31.14 30.83
C ASP A 63 62.09 -30.89 30.89
N PHE A 64 61.39 -31.41 31.91
CA PHE A 64 59.97 -31.12 32.11
C PHE A 64 59.69 -29.65 32.38
N MET A 65 60.53 -28.98 33.17
CA MET A 65 60.39 -27.54 33.43
C MET A 65 60.62 -26.72 32.16
N ALA A 66 61.58 -27.10 31.32
CA ALA A 66 61.81 -26.47 30.02
C ALA A 66 60.58 -26.63 29.10
N GLN A 67 60.01 -27.83 29.02
CA GLN A 67 58.79 -28.10 28.25
C GLN A 67 57.59 -27.31 28.78
N MET A 68 57.39 -27.22 30.10
CA MET A 68 56.31 -26.42 30.68
C MET A 68 56.47 -24.93 30.37
N LYS A 69 57.71 -24.42 30.33
CA LYS A 69 57.97 -23.03 29.98
C LYS A 69 57.61 -22.74 28.52
N ASP A 70 57.97 -23.64 27.60
CA ASP A 70 57.58 -23.52 26.19
C ASP A 70 56.07 -23.57 26.02
N LEU A 71 55.40 -24.54 26.67
CA LEU A 71 53.94 -24.66 26.64
C LEU A 71 53.25 -23.39 27.17
N LYS A 72 53.77 -22.79 28.25
CA LYS A 72 53.25 -21.53 28.79
C LYS A 72 53.40 -20.37 27.81
N ALA A 73 54.51 -20.30 27.07
CA ALA A 73 54.71 -19.29 26.03
C ALA A 73 53.72 -19.50 24.86
N GLN A 74 53.48 -20.75 24.44
CA GLN A 74 52.49 -21.08 23.43
C GLN A 74 51.07 -20.71 23.86
N VAL A 75 50.67 -21.01 25.10
CA VAL A 75 49.36 -20.63 25.66
C VAL A 75 49.19 -19.11 25.68
N SER A 76 50.20 -18.36 26.13
CA SER A 76 50.15 -16.89 26.14
C SER A 76 50.01 -16.32 24.72
N SER A 77 50.67 -16.94 23.73
CA SER A 77 50.51 -16.57 22.32
C SER A 77 49.08 -16.87 21.81
N MET A 78 48.51 -18.02 22.15
CA MET A 78 47.14 -18.36 21.77
C MET A 78 46.11 -17.42 22.40
N GLU A 79 46.25 -17.06 23.67
CA GLU A 79 45.35 -16.12 24.37
C GLU A 79 45.34 -14.76 23.67
N SER A 80 46.50 -14.24 23.27
CA SER A 80 46.59 -12.98 22.53
C SER A 80 45.89 -13.03 21.16
N LYS A 81 46.01 -14.14 20.43
CA LYS A 81 45.33 -14.36 19.15
C LYS A 81 43.83 -14.51 19.36
N HIS A 82 43.39 -15.15 20.45
CA HIS A 82 41.99 -15.29 20.79
C HIS A 82 41.32 -13.92 21.01
N ALA A 83 41.97 -13.03 21.77
CA ALA A 83 41.48 -11.67 21.99
C ALA A 83 41.39 -10.83 20.70
N ASP A 84 42.37 -10.95 19.80
CA ASP A 84 42.32 -10.27 18.49
C ASP A 84 41.16 -10.77 17.62
N LEU A 85 40.94 -12.10 17.59
CA LEU A 85 39.83 -12.71 16.87
C LEU A 85 38.47 -12.29 17.43
N GLU A 86 38.29 -12.21 18.75
CA GLU A 86 37.06 -11.72 19.38
C GLU A 86 36.75 -10.28 18.98
N ASN A 87 37.75 -9.40 18.98
CA ASN A 87 37.57 -8.00 18.56
C ASN A 87 37.15 -7.90 17.09
N ARG A 88 37.80 -8.65 16.20
CA ARG A 88 37.44 -8.71 14.77
C ARG A 88 36.03 -9.23 14.57
N LEU A 89 35.62 -10.26 15.33
CA LEU A 89 34.28 -10.83 15.25
C LEU A 89 33.21 -9.84 15.74
N SER A 90 33.51 -9.05 16.77
CA SER A 90 32.65 -7.93 17.22
C SER A 90 32.47 -6.86 16.13
N GLU A 91 33.55 -6.43 15.48
CA GLU A 91 33.47 -5.43 14.42
C GLU A 91 32.73 -5.94 13.17
N GLU A 92 33.01 -7.17 12.73
CA GLU A 92 32.26 -7.83 11.65
C GLU A 92 30.77 -7.95 11.99
N HIS A 93 30.42 -8.26 13.25
CA HIS A 93 29.04 -8.31 13.69
C HIS A 93 28.35 -6.92 13.62
N LYS A 94 29.04 -5.84 13.98
CA LYS A 94 28.52 -4.46 13.84
C LYS A 94 28.31 -4.10 12.36
N LEU A 95 29.27 -4.43 11.50
CA LEU A 95 29.20 -4.19 10.05
C LEU A 95 28.07 -4.99 9.41
N ARG A 96 27.94 -6.27 9.75
CA ARG A 96 26.85 -7.15 9.28
C ARG A 96 25.49 -6.59 9.68
N LYS A 97 25.33 -6.17 10.95
CA LYS A 97 24.08 -5.55 11.43
C LYS A 97 23.77 -4.24 10.68
N SER A 98 24.79 -3.45 10.33
CA SER A 98 24.65 -2.25 9.50
C SER A 98 24.24 -2.57 8.06
N ALA A 99 24.85 -3.59 7.45
CA ALA A 99 24.51 -4.06 6.11
C ALA A 99 23.09 -4.63 6.04
N GLU A 100 22.69 -5.46 7.01
CA GLU A 100 21.33 -6.00 7.14
C GLU A 100 20.29 -4.89 7.26
N ARG A 101 20.57 -3.82 8.02
CA ARG A 101 19.70 -2.63 8.08
C ARG A 101 19.58 -1.92 6.73
N LYS A 102 20.69 -1.77 5.99
CA LYS A 102 20.67 -1.16 4.65
C LYS A 102 19.87 -2.01 3.66
N ILE A 103 20.06 -3.34 3.68
CA ILE A 103 19.29 -4.27 2.85
C ILE A 103 17.80 -4.14 3.15
N LYS A 104 17.40 -4.15 4.43
CA LYS A 104 16.01 -3.95 4.82
C LYS A 104 15.45 -2.61 4.32
N SER A 105 16.18 -1.52 4.50
CA SER A 105 15.76 -0.20 4.02
C SER A 105 15.64 -0.11 2.49
N LEU A 106 16.54 -0.75 1.75
CA LEU A 106 16.49 -0.79 0.29
C LEU A 106 15.35 -1.67 -0.20
N GLN A 107 15.10 -2.80 0.45
CA GLN A 107 13.96 -3.67 0.16
C GLN A 107 12.63 -2.91 0.35
N GLU A 108 12.47 -2.21 1.47
CA GLU A 108 11.29 -1.37 1.73
C GLU A 108 11.09 -0.28 0.66
N ARG A 109 12.17 0.32 0.16
CA ARG A 109 12.12 1.31 -0.93
C ARG A 109 11.71 0.69 -2.27
N LEU A 110 12.18 -0.53 -2.55
CA LEU A 110 11.87 -1.25 -3.77
C LEU A 110 10.39 -1.67 -3.77
N ASP A 111 9.92 -2.23 -2.64
CA ASP A 111 8.51 -2.60 -2.45
C ASP A 111 7.60 -1.37 -2.56
N TYR A 112 8.02 -0.22 -2.00
CA TYR A 112 7.32 1.05 -2.16
C TYR A 112 7.20 1.48 -3.63
N ALA A 113 8.31 1.45 -4.37
CA ALA A 113 8.36 1.87 -5.77
C ALA A 113 7.55 0.92 -6.67
N HIS A 114 7.57 -0.38 -6.38
CA HIS A 114 6.82 -1.38 -7.11
C HIS A 114 5.30 -1.19 -6.91
N GLN A 115 4.85 -0.97 -5.66
CA GLN A 115 3.43 -0.72 -5.38
C GLN A 115 2.91 0.58 -6.00
N GLU A 116 3.66 1.68 -5.95
CA GLU A 116 3.23 2.94 -6.58
C GLU A 116 3.05 2.82 -8.10
N ARG A 117 3.69 1.82 -8.73
CA ARG A 117 3.55 1.52 -10.17
C ARG A 117 2.48 0.46 -10.46
N PHE A 118 2.45 -0.64 -9.70
CA PHE A 118 1.73 -1.88 -10.04
C PHE A 118 0.76 -2.36 -8.96
N GLY A 119 0.71 -1.68 -7.82
CA GLY A 119 -0.06 -2.09 -6.67
C GLY A 119 -1.57 -1.93 -6.81
N ASP A 120 -2.32 -2.83 -6.17
CA ASP A 120 -3.77 -2.67 -6.02
C ASP A 120 -4.09 -1.39 -5.21
N ARG A 121 -5.06 -0.61 -5.71
CA ARG A 121 -5.53 0.64 -5.08
C ARG A 121 -6.53 0.38 -3.95
N ARG A 122 -6.92 -0.88 -3.72
CA ARG A 122 -7.92 -1.27 -2.72
C ARG A 122 -7.43 -1.12 -1.28
N GLN A 123 -8.33 -0.65 -0.42
CA GLN A 123 -8.09 -0.29 0.98
C GLN A 123 -8.27 -1.48 1.93
N LYS A 124 -7.46 -2.54 1.79
CA LYS A 124 -7.55 -3.70 2.69
C LYS A 124 -6.19 -4.07 3.28
N ILE A 125 -6.16 -4.29 4.59
CA ILE A 125 -5.04 -4.93 5.26
C ILE A 125 -5.00 -6.38 4.75
N GLN A 126 -3.85 -6.81 4.23
CA GLN A 126 -3.71 -8.19 3.79
C GLN A 126 -3.70 -9.06 5.05
N SER A 127 -4.66 -9.99 5.14
CA SER A 127 -4.62 -11.00 6.20
C SER A 127 -3.34 -11.82 6.03
N LYS A 128 -2.53 -11.97 7.09
CA LYS A 128 -1.33 -12.82 7.12
C LYS A 128 -1.54 -14.24 6.59
N ALA A 129 -2.80 -14.70 6.52
CA ALA A 129 -3.19 -16.03 6.03
C ALA A 129 -3.33 -16.16 4.49
N LYS A 130 -3.11 -15.09 3.69
CA LYS A 130 -3.12 -15.18 2.22
C LYS A 130 -1.82 -14.66 1.62
N THR A 131 -0.78 -15.47 1.68
CA THR A 131 0.18 -15.56 0.58
C THR A 131 -0.45 -16.41 -0.53
N SER A 132 -1.48 -15.88 -1.19
CA SER A 132 -1.95 -16.31 -2.51
C SER A 132 -2.54 -15.04 -3.14
N ASP A 133 -2.09 -14.59 -4.29
CA ASP A 133 -1.88 -15.37 -5.51
C ASP A 133 -0.50 -15.05 -6.12
N SER A 134 0.06 -15.95 -6.93
CA SER A 134 1.19 -15.58 -7.79
C SER A 134 0.74 -14.41 -8.65
N ASP A 135 1.38 -13.26 -8.48
CA ASP A 135 1.21 -12.16 -9.42
C ASP A 135 1.66 -12.69 -10.79
N ARG A 136 0.75 -12.67 -11.77
CA ARG A 136 1.05 -13.00 -13.18
C ARG A 136 2.26 -12.26 -13.77
N TRP A 137 2.74 -11.23 -13.07
CA TRP A 137 3.92 -10.45 -13.39
C TRP A 137 5.20 -11.03 -12.79
N LYS A 138 5.16 -11.65 -11.60
CA LYS A 138 6.30 -12.39 -11.03
C LYS A 138 6.66 -13.62 -11.86
N GLU A 139 5.65 -14.34 -12.35
CA GLU A 139 5.84 -15.51 -13.24
C GLU A 139 6.56 -15.16 -14.56
N LYS A 140 6.53 -13.90 -14.99
CA LYS A 140 7.21 -13.46 -16.22
C LYS A 140 8.69 -13.16 -16.01
N ASP A 141 9.05 -12.65 -14.83
CA ASP A 141 10.43 -12.25 -14.52
C ASP A 141 11.26 -13.42 -13.95
N ASP A 142 10.59 -14.44 -13.37
CA ASP A 142 11.23 -15.64 -12.79
C ASP A 142 11.33 -16.84 -13.77
N TYR A 143 10.90 -16.68 -15.03
CA TYR A 143 10.96 -17.74 -16.05
C TYR A 143 12.41 -17.91 -16.57
N ASP A 144 13.09 -18.93 -16.06
CA ASP A 144 14.49 -19.26 -16.39
C ASP A 144 14.65 -20.13 -17.65
N GLY A 145 13.54 -20.45 -18.34
CA GLY A 145 13.52 -21.28 -19.54
C GLY A 145 13.39 -22.78 -19.28
N THR A 146 13.20 -23.22 -18.03
CA THR A 146 12.84 -24.61 -17.71
C THR A 146 11.34 -24.77 -17.46
N ASP A 147 10.76 -25.84 -18.02
CA ASP A 147 9.32 -26.16 -17.96
C ASP A 147 8.82 -26.34 -16.51
N ASP A 148 9.73 -26.63 -15.57
CA ASP A 148 9.43 -26.81 -14.13
C ASP A 148 9.06 -25.50 -13.41
N THR A 149 9.31 -24.33 -14.00
CA THR A 149 8.94 -23.02 -13.41
C THR A 149 7.48 -22.62 -13.68
N LEU A 150 6.79 -23.35 -14.57
CA LEU A 150 5.38 -23.13 -14.87
C LEU A 150 4.49 -23.89 -13.87
N ARG A 151 4.03 -23.21 -12.82
CA ARG A 151 3.04 -23.77 -11.91
C ARG A 151 1.66 -23.81 -12.58
N THR A 152 1.23 -25.01 -12.98
CA THR A 152 -0.08 -25.27 -13.60
C THR A 152 -1.21 -25.44 -12.59
N ASP A 153 -0.99 -25.09 -11.33
CA ASP A 153 -1.92 -25.19 -10.20
C ASP A 153 -3.26 -24.44 -10.45
N SER A 154 -3.28 -23.52 -11.42
CA SER A 154 -4.48 -22.78 -11.87
C SER A 154 -5.39 -23.58 -12.82
N VAL A 155 -4.91 -24.70 -13.36
CA VAL A 155 -5.69 -25.63 -14.18
C VAL A 155 -6.02 -26.82 -13.28
N GLY A 156 -7.25 -26.86 -12.76
CA GLY A 156 -7.72 -28.01 -12.01
C GLY A 156 -7.54 -29.28 -12.86
N HIS A 157 -6.59 -30.13 -12.48
CA HIS A 157 -6.47 -31.46 -13.04
C HIS A 157 -7.74 -32.22 -12.64
N ALA A 158 -8.72 -32.28 -13.53
CA ALA A 158 -9.83 -33.20 -13.38
C ALA A 158 -9.24 -34.62 -13.52
N PRO A 159 -9.30 -35.47 -12.47
CA PRO A 159 -9.05 -36.88 -12.67
C PRO A 159 -10.18 -37.39 -13.55
N SER A 160 -9.84 -38.15 -14.58
CA SER A 160 -10.81 -38.97 -15.32
C SER A 160 -11.47 -39.94 -14.35
N GLN A 161 -12.62 -39.53 -13.80
CA GLN A 161 -13.44 -40.38 -12.95
C GLN A 161 -14.22 -41.35 -13.84
N GLU A 162 -13.84 -42.62 -13.72
CA GLU A 162 -14.69 -43.75 -14.06
C GLU A 162 -16.10 -43.54 -13.50
N VAL A 163 -17.09 -43.82 -14.34
CA VAL A 163 -18.51 -43.72 -14.04
C VAL A 163 -18.84 -44.66 -12.88
N LYS A 164 -18.95 -44.10 -11.68
CA LYS A 164 -19.71 -44.70 -10.57
C LYS A 164 -20.95 -43.85 -10.33
N GLU A 165 -22.11 -44.49 -10.48
CA GLU A 165 -23.42 -43.92 -10.19
C GLU A 165 -23.41 -43.29 -8.79
N SER A 166 -23.51 -41.97 -8.74
CA SER A 166 -23.66 -41.24 -7.49
C SER A 166 -25.14 -41.21 -7.12
N SER A 167 -25.45 -41.77 -5.96
CA SER A 167 -26.72 -41.58 -5.27
C SER A 167 -27.01 -40.08 -5.12
N LYS A 168 -28.19 -39.66 -5.59
CA LYS A 168 -28.63 -38.26 -5.58
C LYS A 168 -28.71 -37.75 -4.14
N LYS A 169 -27.67 -37.04 -3.68
CA LYS A 169 -27.83 -36.10 -2.57
C LYS A 169 -28.80 -35.00 -3.03
N GLU A 170 -29.87 -34.79 -2.28
CA GLU A 170 -30.75 -33.64 -2.47
C GLU A 170 -29.92 -32.37 -2.45
N ARG A 171 -30.07 -31.54 -3.48
CA ARG A 171 -29.34 -30.29 -3.61
C ARG A 171 -29.90 -29.32 -2.58
N ASP A 172 -29.00 -28.72 -1.81
CA ASP A 172 -29.31 -27.59 -0.95
C ASP A 172 -29.76 -26.40 -1.81
N LEU A 173 -31.04 -26.02 -1.69
CA LEU A 173 -31.67 -24.92 -2.40
C LEU A 173 -31.77 -23.65 -1.54
N SER A 174 -31.19 -23.62 -0.34
CA SER A 174 -31.26 -22.48 0.59
C SER A 174 -30.70 -21.17 0.03
N ASN A 175 -29.75 -21.25 -0.90
CA ASN A 175 -29.18 -20.09 -1.60
C ASN A 175 -29.93 -19.72 -2.90
N ARG A 176 -31.04 -20.38 -3.22
CA ARG A 176 -31.85 -20.06 -4.40
C ARG A 176 -32.78 -18.88 -4.07
N PRO A 177 -32.65 -17.73 -4.74
CA PRO A 177 -33.61 -16.64 -4.59
C PRO A 177 -35.02 -17.12 -4.97
N ASP A 178 -36.03 -16.76 -4.18
CA ASP A 178 -37.45 -17.10 -4.45
C ASP A 178 -37.94 -16.61 -5.82
N GLY A 179 -37.24 -15.63 -6.42
CA GLY A 179 -37.47 -15.17 -7.78
C GLY A 179 -36.21 -14.63 -8.44
N TYR A 180 -36.06 -14.88 -9.74
CA TYR A 180 -35.04 -14.24 -10.57
C TYR A 180 -35.56 -12.90 -11.08
N LYS A 181 -34.69 -11.88 -11.12
CA LYS A 181 -34.99 -10.63 -11.85
C LYS A 181 -35.27 -10.97 -13.31
N ARG A 182 -36.52 -10.80 -13.74
CA ARG A 182 -36.95 -11.06 -15.13
C ARG A 182 -36.49 -9.90 -16.03
N MET A 183 -36.03 -10.21 -17.24
CA MET A 183 -35.62 -9.20 -18.24
C MET A 183 -36.79 -8.25 -18.56
N GLY A 184 -36.55 -6.94 -18.57
CA GLY A 184 -37.54 -5.92 -18.88
C GLY A 184 -36.90 -4.55 -19.10
N VAL A 185 -37.65 -3.63 -19.72
CA VAL A 185 -37.27 -2.21 -19.85
C VAL A 185 -37.92 -1.45 -18.70
N VAL A 186 -37.26 -0.38 -18.22
CA VAL A 186 -37.87 0.55 -17.26
C VAL A 186 -38.85 1.43 -18.02
N GLY A 187 -40.14 1.33 -17.72
CA GLY A 187 -41.22 2.08 -18.37
C GLY A 187 -42.37 1.19 -18.86
N GLU A 188 -43.36 1.80 -19.52
CA GLU A 188 -44.49 1.08 -20.10
C GLU A 188 -44.05 0.30 -21.35
N ALA A 189 -44.38 -0.99 -21.39
CA ALA A 189 -44.16 -1.81 -22.57
C ALA A 189 -45.28 -1.56 -23.58
N ILE A 190 -44.92 -1.41 -24.86
CA ILE A 190 -45.91 -1.38 -25.93
C ILE A 190 -46.53 -2.79 -26.02
N GLU A 191 -47.79 -2.90 -25.63
CA GLU A 191 -48.53 -4.16 -25.69
C GLU A 191 -49.20 -4.32 -27.06
N HIS A 192 -48.94 -5.47 -27.69
CA HIS A 192 -49.60 -5.86 -28.93
C HIS A 192 -50.60 -6.98 -28.62
N PRO A 193 -51.87 -6.66 -28.32
CA PRO A 193 -52.88 -7.67 -27.98
C PRO A 193 -53.20 -8.55 -29.20
N SER A 194 -53.46 -9.84 -28.96
CA SER A 194 -53.91 -10.76 -30.00
C SER A 194 -55.41 -10.59 -30.30
N ASP A 195 -55.76 -10.56 -31.58
CA ASP A 195 -57.14 -10.56 -32.05
C ASP A 195 -57.73 -11.97 -31.96
N LEU A 196 -58.69 -12.17 -31.05
CA LEU A 196 -59.29 -13.47 -30.77
C LEU A 196 -60.31 -13.90 -31.84
N THR A 197 -60.76 -12.99 -32.71
CA THR A 197 -61.69 -13.31 -33.80
C THR A 197 -61.02 -14.09 -34.93
N LYS A 198 -59.69 -14.00 -35.03
CA LYS A 198 -58.86 -14.69 -36.03
C LYS A 198 -58.31 -16.03 -35.51
N PHE A 199 -58.71 -16.46 -34.32
CA PHE A 199 -58.20 -17.68 -33.70
C PHE A 199 -58.99 -18.92 -34.15
N PRO A 200 -58.34 -19.93 -34.77
CA PRO A 200 -59.05 -21.04 -35.42
C PRO A 200 -59.42 -22.23 -34.50
N GLY A 201 -59.38 -22.10 -33.16
CA GLY A 201 -59.52 -23.25 -32.25
C GLY A 201 -60.00 -22.94 -30.82
N ARG A 202 -59.54 -23.72 -29.82
CA ARG A 202 -59.82 -23.50 -28.38
C ARG A 202 -58.58 -23.00 -27.62
N ILE A 203 -58.74 -21.97 -26.79
CA ILE A 203 -57.62 -21.31 -26.07
C ILE A 203 -57.24 -22.15 -24.84
N ILE A 204 -55.95 -22.49 -24.71
CA ILE A 204 -55.41 -23.26 -23.55
C ILE A 204 -54.77 -22.32 -22.53
N GLU A 205 -53.89 -21.41 -22.97
CA GLU A 205 -53.20 -20.44 -22.13
C GLU A 205 -52.93 -19.16 -22.93
N ARG A 206 -52.94 -18.00 -22.27
CA ARG A 206 -52.48 -16.73 -22.85
C ARG A 206 -51.19 -16.32 -22.16
N ARG A 207 -50.14 -16.11 -22.95
CA ARG A 207 -48.86 -15.62 -22.46
C ARG A 207 -48.38 -14.46 -23.31
N MET A 208 -47.96 -13.38 -22.67
CA MET A 208 -47.25 -12.30 -23.34
C MET A 208 -45.80 -12.72 -23.58
N VAL A 209 -45.39 -12.70 -24.85
CA VAL A 209 -43.99 -12.91 -25.23
C VAL A 209 -43.31 -11.54 -25.33
N ARG A 210 -42.26 -11.35 -24.53
CA ARG A 210 -41.48 -10.11 -24.57
C ARG A 210 -40.49 -10.18 -25.73
N VAL A 211 -40.59 -9.23 -26.65
CA VAL A 211 -39.63 -9.03 -27.75
C VAL A 211 -39.06 -7.62 -27.61
N PHE A 212 -37.73 -7.50 -27.66
CA PHE A 212 -37.05 -6.21 -27.55
C PHE A 212 -36.66 -5.73 -28.95
N SER A 213 -37.19 -4.58 -29.38
CA SER A 213 -36.79 -3.92 -30.62
C SER A 213 -36.02 -2.64 -30.32
N PHE A 214 -34.81 -2.50 -30.87
CA PHE A 214 -34.03 -1.27 -30.78
C PHE A 214 -34.27 -0.43 -32.04
N ARG A 215 -34.83 0.77 -31.87
CA ARG A 215 -35.08 1.73 -32.97
C ARG A 215 -34.33 3.02 -32.68
N THR A 216 -33.36 3.37 -33.52
CA THR A 216 -32.66 4.66 -33.49
C THR A 216 -32.73 5.25 -34.89
N PHE A 217 -33.06 6.53 -34.98
CA PHE A 217 -33.05 7.28 -36.23
C PHE A 217 -32.54 8.69 -35.96
N LEU A 218 -31.82 9.25 -36.92
CA LEU A 218 -31.38 10.64 -36.90
C LEU A 218 -32.39 11.46 -37.72
N MET A 219 -32.86 12.57 -37.17
CA MET A 219 -33.80 13.47 -37.84
C MET A 219 -33.06 14.73 -38.31
N GLU A 220 -33.29 15.13 -39.57
CA GLU A 220 -32.85 16.42 -40.10
C GLU A 220 -34.05 17.37 -40.11
N GLU A 221 -33.99 18.44 -39.30
CA GLU A 221 -34.99 19.49 -39.25
C GLU A 221 -34.51 20.71 -40.07
N CYS A 222 -35.27 21.03 -41.12
CA CYS A 222 -34.97 22.15 -42.02
C CYS A 222 -35.88 23.35 -41.71
N PHE A 223 -35.28 24.49 -41.38
CA PHE A 223 -36.00 25.74 -41.11
C PHE A 223 -35.89 26.68 -42.31
N GLU A 224 -37.02 27.19 -42.79
CA GLU A 224 -37.08 28.17 -43.88
C GLU A 224 -36.72 29.57 -43.36
N MET A 225 -35.52 30.04 -43.70
CA MET A 225 -35.04 31.36 -43.32
C MET A 225 -35.44 32.40 -44.38
N VAL A 226 -36.09 33.47 -43.97
CA VAL A 226 -36.49 34.59 -44.85
C VAL A 226 -35.50 35.74 -44.70
N HIS A 227 -34.96 36.23 -45.82
CA HIS A 227 -34.12 37.43 -45.85
C HIS A 227 -35.01 38.66 -46.07
N TYR A 228 -35.16 39.50 -45.03
CA TYR A 228 -36.06 40.65 -45.05
C TYR A 228 -35.34 41.94 -44.67
N ALA A 229 -35.88 43.08 -45.11
CA ALA A 229 -35.39 44.41 -44.77
C ALA A 229 -36.55 45.30 -44.33
N GLU A 230 -36.46 45.85 -43.12
CA GLU A 230 -37.38 46.89 -42.68
C GLU A 230 -37.00 48.24 -43.31
N PRO A 231 -37.97 49.13 -43.62
CA PRO A 231 -37.67 50.44 -44.18
C PRO A 231 -36.61 51.19 -43.35
N GLY A 232 -35.46 51.49 -43.96
CA GLY A 232 -34.35 52.21 -43.32
C GLY A 232 -33.39 51.38 -42.47
N LYS A 233 -33.56 50.04 -42.35
CA LYS A 233 -32.63 49.16 -41.62
C LYS A 233 -31.88 48.22 -42.57
N LYS A 234 -30.73 47.70 -42.10
CA LYS A 234 -29.97 46.68 -42.83
C LYS A 234 -30.78 45.38 -42.93
N PRO A 235 -30.71 44.65 -44.06
CA PRO A 235 -31.39 43.38 -44.24
C PRO A 235 -30.88 42.34 -43.23
N LYS A 236 -31.78 41.48 -42.76
CA LYS A 236 -31.54 40.43 -41.77
C LYS A 236 -32.21 39.13 -42.20
N TRP A 237 -31.67 38.01 -41.73
CA TRP A 237 -32.32 36.71 -41.83
C TRP A 237 -33.20 36.49 -40.59
N GLY A 238 -34.42 35.97 -40.79
CA GLY A 238 -35.33 35.60 -39.71
C GLY A 238 -36.14 34.37 -40.08
N TYR A 239 -36.49 33.59 -39.06
CA TYR A 239 -37.43 32.48 -39.17
C TYR A 239 -38.82 32.96 -38.73
N PHE A 240 -39.84 32.65 -39.50
CA PHE A 240 -41.22 33.01 -39.22
C PHE A 240 -42.06 31.72 -39.21
N PRO A 241 -42.46 31.21 -38.03
CA PRO A 241 -43.14 29.93 -37.92
C PRO A 241 -44.54 29.98 -38.55
N SER A 242 -44.90 28.92 -39.28
CA SER A 242 -46.27 28.66 -39.73
C SER A 242 -47.03 27.86 -38.65
N GLU A 243 -48.37 27.86 -38.69
CA GLU A 243 -49.20 27.15 -37.69
C GLU A 243 -48.79 25.68 -37.56
N GLY A 244 -48.51 25.23 -36.34
CA GLY A 244 -48.11 23.85 -36.04
C GLY A 244 -46.61 23.55 -36.17
N HIS A 245 -45.76 24.53 -36.50
CA HIS A 245 -44.31 24.38 -36.57
C HIS A 245 -43.60 24.94 -35.32
N PRO A 246 -42.35 24.51 -35.03
CA PRO A 246 -41.60 24.99 -33.87
C PRO A 246 -41.42 26.51 -33.91
N GLU A 247 -41.59 27.20 -32.77
CA GLU A 247 -41.53 28.68 -32.74
C GLU A 247 -40.12 29.24 -32.95
N VAL A 248 -39.08 28.47 -32.61
CA VAL A 248 -37.69 28.91 -32.59
C VAL A 248 -36.79 27.85 -33.22
N VAL A 249 -35.80 28.30 -33.98
CA VAL A 249 -34.72 27.44 -34.46
C VAL A 249 -33.85 27.04 -33.28
N THR A 250 -33.85 25.76 -32.93
CA THR A 250 -33.21 25.23 -31.71
C THR A 250 -31.71 24.95 -31.88
N ASN A 251 -31.05 25.44 -32.94
CA ASN A 251 -29.64 25.13 -33.15
C ASN A 251 -28.72 25.94 -32.24
N ILE A 252 -27.61 25.34 -31.82
CA ILE A 252 -26.55 26.08 -31.12
C ILE A 252 -25.81 26.97 -32.12
N GLU A 253 -25.64 28.25 -31.78
CA GLU A 253 -25.01 29.25 -32.65
C GLU A 253 -23.65 28.77 -33.20
N GLY A 254 -23.48 28.87 -34.52
CA GLY A 254 -22.28 28.39 -35.22
C GLY A 254 -22.22 26.88 -35.44
N THR A 255 -23.30 26.16 -35.12
CA THR A 255 -23.46 24.72 -35.39
C THR A 255 -24.80 24.44 -36.08
N LYS A 256 -24.96 23.22 -36.62
CA LYS A 256 -26.25 22.71 -37.10
C LYS A 256 -26.87 21.69 -36.13
N ALA A 257 -26.34 21.61 -34.91
CA ALA A 257 -26.80 20.65 -33.91
C ALA A 257 -27.77 21.33 -32.94
N SER A 258 -28.84 20.63 -32.58
CA SER A 258 -29.66 20.99 -31.43
C SER A 258 -28.89 20.72 -30.12
N PRO A 259 -29.24 21.39 -29.01
CA PRO A 259 -28.68 21.11 -27.69
C PRO A 259 -28.78 19.64 -27.29
N GLU A 260 -29.91 18.99 -27.57
CA GLU A 260 -30.13 17.57 -27.29
C GLU A 260 -29.18 16.68 -28.08
N PHE A 261 -28.98 16.97 -29.36
CA PHE A 261 -28.05 16.21 -30.18
C PHE A 261 -26.61 16.40 -29.71
N LEU A 262 -26.23 17.64 -29.37
CA LEU A 262 -24.89 17.96 -28.88
C LEU A 262 -24.62 17.32 -27.51
N GLN A 263 -25.63 17.27 -26.63
CA GLN A 263 -25.59 16.52 -25.37
C GLN A 263 -25.39 15.02 -25.60
N ALA A 264 -26.16 14.41 -26.51
CA ALA A 264 -26.05 12.98 -26.81
C ALA A 264 -24.65 12.61 -27.30
N ILE A 265 -24.10 13.39 -28.25
CA ILE A 265 -22.73 13.22 -28.75
C ILE A 265 -21.71 13.37 -27.61
N ALA A 266 -21.86 14.39 -26.76
CA ALA A 266 -20.96 14.62 -25.64
C ALA A 266 -21.02 13.48 -24.60
N TYR A 267 -22.20 12.90 -24.38
CA TYR A 267 -22.40 11.77 -23.47
C TYR A 267 -21.71 10.50 -23.97
N GLU A 268 -21.86 10.17 -25.26
CA GLU A 268 -21.17 9.02 -25.87
C GLU A 268 -19.64 9.12 -25.72
N VAL A 269 -19.07 10.30 -25.98
CA VAL A 269 -17.62 10.50 -25.91
C VAL A 269 -17.12 10.54 -24.46
N ASN A 270 -17.73 11.37 -23.61
CA ASN A 270 -17.16 11.67 -22.30
C ASN A 270 -17.62 10.72 -21.20
N VAL A 271 -18.83 10.13 -21.30
CA VAL A 271 -19.37 9.22 -20.28
C VAL A 271 -19.18 7.76 -20.69
N LYS A 272 -19.53 7.40 -21.93
CA LYS A 272 -19.34 6.04 -22.45
C LYS A 272 -17.94 5.77 -22.99
N ASN A 273 -17.07 6.79 -23.03
CA ASN A 273 -15.68 6.69 -23.49
C ASN A 273 -15.54 6.16 -24.93
N VAL A 274 -16.51 6.48 -25.80
CA VAL A 274 -16.48 6.13 -27.22
C VAL A 274 -15.45 7.03 -27.91
N THR A 275 -14.55 6.43 -28.69
CA THR A 275 -13.55 7.21 -29.43
C THR A 275 -14.22 8.06 -30.51
N PHE A 276 -13.67 9.24 -30.77
CA PHE A 276 -14.16 10.14 -31.82
C PHE A 276 -14.24 9.49 -33.21
N GLY A 277 -13.37 8.52 -33.51
CA GLY A 277 -13.42 7.79 -34.77
C GLY A 277 -14.67 6.91 -34.87
N LEU A 278 -14.98 6.18 -33.80
CA LEU A 278 -16.18 5.32 -33.72
C LEU A 278 -17.46 6.16 -33.71
N LEU A 279 -17.48 7.27 -32.98
CA LEU A 279 -18.62 8.19 -32.99
C LEU A 279 -18.89 8.76 -34.39
N HIS A 280 -17.82 9.16 -35.10
CA HIS A 280 -17.93 9.67 -36.46
C HIS A 280 -18.46 8.60 -37.42
N GLN A 281 -17.96 7.37 -37.30
CA GLN A 281 -18.44 6.24 -38.09
C GLN A 281 -19.90 5.93 -37.80
N TRP A 282 -20.30 5.88 -36.53
CA TRP A 282 -21.68 5.64 -36.11
C TRP A 282 -22.67 6.66 -36.68
N LEU A 283 -22.31 7.95 -36.67
CA LEU A 283 -23.13 8.99 -37.31
C LEU A 283 -23.22 8.82 -38.83
N THR A 284 -22.13 8.39 -39.46
CA THR A 284 -22.09 8.11 -40.91
C THR A 284 -22.95 6.91 -41.28
N ASP A 285 -22.91 5.85 -40.47
CA ASP A 285 -23.73 4.65 -40.64
C ASP A 285 -25.23 4.96 -40.44
N MET A 286 -25.56 5.98 -39.66
CA MET A 286 -26.93 6.54 -39.54
C MET A 286 -27.34 7.44 -40.72
N GLY A 287 -26.47 7.65 -41.71
CA GLY A 287 -26.75 8.45 -42.91
C GLY A 287 -26.33 9.91 -42.82
N MET A 288 -25.66 10.34 -41.74
CA MET A 288 -25.19 11.72 -41.60
C MET A 288 -23.87 11.94 -42.33
N THR A 289 -23.84 12.92 -43.24
CA THR A 289 -22.58 13.35 -43.88
C THR A 289 -21.93 14.49 -43.09
N ILE A 290 -20.99 14.15 -42.21
CA ILE A 290 -20.24 15.12 -41.39
C ILE A 290 -18.73 14.86 -41.45
N SER A 291 -17.92 15.93 -41.45
CA SER A 291 -16.47 15.79 -41.33
C SER A 291 -16.04 15.62 -39.86
N LYS A 292 -14.95 14.88 -39.62
CA LYS A 292 -14.37 14.73 -38.27
C LYS A 292 -14.04 16.07 -37.60
N ASN A 293 -13.61 17.07 -38.39
CA ASN A 293 -13.29 18.39 -37.89
C ASN A 293 -14.54 19.18 -37.50
N THR A 294 -15.61 19.08 -38.28
CA THR A 294 -16.91 19.71 -37.97
C THR A 294 -17.45 19.20 -36.65
N LEU A 295 -17.44 17.87 -36.44
CA LEU A 295 -17.92 17.25 -35.21
C LEU A 295 -17.12 17.71 -33.97
N ARG A 296 -15.79 17.82 -34.09
CA ARG A 296 -14.93 18.38 -33.04
C ARG A 296 -15.23 19.85 -32.76
N ASN A 297 -15.44 20.64 -33.81
CA ASN A 297 -15.78 22.06 -33.69
C ASN A 297 -17.13 22.26 -33.00
N TRP A 298 -18.12 21.41 -33.26
CA TRP A 298 -19.41 21.44 -32.57
C TRP A 298 -19.26 21.19 -31.07
N LEU A 299 -18.51 20.16 -30.66
CA LEU A 299 -18.23 19.94 -29.24
C LEU A 299 -17.41 21.07 -28.61
N LYS A 300 -16.49 21.68 -29.35
CA LYS A 300 -15.76 22.87 -28.88
C LYS A 300 -16.69 24.06 -28.66
N LYS A 301 -17.72 24.23 -29.49
CA LYS A 301 -18.77 25.24 -29.30
C LYS A 301 -19.69 24.87 -28.12
N GLY A 302 -20.12 23.62 -28.01
CA GLY A 302 -20.88 23.15 -26.84
C GLY A 302 -20.13 23.38 -25.52
N LYS A 303 -18.80 23.22 -25.53
CA LYS A 303 -17.94 23.49 -24.38
C LYS A 303 -18.10 24.92 -23.85
N THR A 304 -18.27 25.95 -24.69
CA THR A 304 -18.33 27.33 -24.20
C THR A 304 -19.52 27.56 -23.27
N TYR A 305 -20.66 26.95 -23.57
CA TYR A 305 -21.85 26.98 -22.70
C TYR A 305 -21.62 26.23 -21.38
N LEU A 306 -20.90 25.10 -21.43
CA LEU A 306 -20.53 24.36 -20.21
C LEU A 306 -19.51 25.12 -19.37
N ASP A 307 -18.59 25.86 -20.00
CA ASP A 307 -17.61 26.70 -19.29
C ASP A 307 -18.32 27.80 -18.48
N GLU A 308 -19.40 28.40 -19.01
CA GLU A 308 -20.24 29.36 -18.26
C GLU A 308 -20.96 28.71 -17.07
N LEU A 309 -21.48 27.50 -17.25
CA LEU A 309 -22.12 26.74 -16.16
C LEU A 309 -21.11 26.40 -15.06
N VAL A 310 -19.87 26.06 -15.42
CA VAL A 310 -18.80 25.81 -14.45
C VAL A 310 -18.50 27.07 -13.63
N CYS A 311 -18.55 28.27 -14.22
CA CYS A 311 -18.40 29.52 -13.47
C CYS A 311 -19.48 29.70 -12.39
N VAL A 312 -20.74 29.39 -12.72
CA VAL A 312 -21.87 29.45 -11.78
C VAL A 312 -21.75 28.37 -10.70
N LEU A 313 -21.42 27.14 -11.07
CA LEU A 313 -21.18 26.08 -10.09
C LEU A 313 -20.02 26.41 -9.16
N LYS A 314 -18.98 27.07 -9.68
CA LYS A 314 -17.82 27.52 -8.90
C LYS A 314 -18.24 28.57 -7.87
N SER A 315 -19.05 29.56 -8.23
CA SER A 315 -19.51 30.57 -7.27
C SER A 315 -20.38 29.96 -6.16
N ILE A 316 -21.25 29.01 -6.51
CA ILE A 316 -22.08 28.28 -5.52
C ILE A 316 -21.21 27.40 -4.61
N ALA A 317 -20.24 26.68 -5.18
CA ALA A 317 -19.38 25.78 -4.41
C ALA A 317 -18.42 26.53 -3.47
N LEU A 318 -18.04 27.76 -3.82
CA LEU A 318 -17.11 28.63 -3.08
C LEU A 318 -17.82 29.77 -2.33
N GLU A 319 -19.12 29.64 -2.06
CA GLU A 319 -19.86 30.61 -1.25
C GLU A 319 -19.19 30.80 0.12
N LYS A 320 -19.31 32.00 0.68
CA LYS A 320 -18.71 32.35 1.98
C LYS A 320 -19.04 31.31 3.05
N ASP A 321 -18.04 30.99 3.86
CA ASP A 321 -18.11 29.99 4.94
C ASP A 321 -18.39 28.55 4.49
N SER A 322 -18.20 28.24 3.19
CA SER A 322 -18.31 26.88 2.67
C SER A 322 -17.22 25.95 3.20
N ILE A 323 -17.58 24.67 3.30
CA ILE A 323 -16.67 23.57 3.61
C ILE A 323 -16.43 22.80 2.32
N VAL A 324 -15.19 22.85 1.84
CA VAL A 324 -14.80 22.22 0.57
C VAL A 324 -13.76 21.13 0.78
N ASN A 325 -13.88 20.08 0.00
CA ASN A 325 -12.92 18.98 -0.04
C ASN A 325 -12.13 19.10 -1.33
N CYS A 326 -10.80 19.07 -1.24
CA CYS A 326 -9.93 19.11 -2.40
C CYS A 326 -9.05 17.86 -2.44
N ASP A 327 -8.92 17.31 -3.63
CA ASP A 327 -8.07 16.15 -3.89
C ASP A 327 -7.50 16.25 -5.31
N GLU A 328 -6.41 15.52 -5.56
CA GLU A 328 -5.81 15.44 -6.87
C GLU A 328 -5.52 14.00 -7.27
N THR A 329 -5.73 13.71 -8.55
CA THR A 329 -5.38 12.42 -9.14
C THR A 329 -4.53 12.63 -10.37
N TRP A 330 -3.69 11.66 -10.71
CA TRP A 330 -2.85 11.73 -11.90
C TRP A 330 -3.34 10.78 -12.98
N CYS A 331 -3.30 11.25 -14.22
CA CYS A 331 -3.53 10.46 -15.42
C CYS A 331 -2.31 10.54 -16.34
N LYS A 332 -2.11 9.49 -17.14
CA LYS A 332 -1.02 9.43 -18.12
C LYS A 332 -1.55 9.99 -19.44
N VAL A 333 -1.08 11.18 -19.82
CA VAL A 333 -1.53 11.87 -21.05
C VAL A 333 -0.38 11.85 -22.06
N ARG A 334 -0.69 11.51 -23.32
CA ARG A 334 0.27 11.63 -24.42
C ARG A 334 0.30 13.09 -24.90
N LYS A 335 1.42 13.78 -24.71
CA LYS A 335 1.63 15.16 -25.17
C LYS A 335 2.89 15.15 -26.03
N TYR A 336 2.82 15.62 -27.28
CA TYR A 336 3.96 15.67 -28.22
C TYR A 336 4.79 14.37 -28.25
N ASP A 337 4.10 13.26 -28.50
CA ASP A 337 4.66 11.90 -28.65
C ASP A 337 5.28 11.23 -27.41
N HIS A 338 5.37 11.93 -26.27
CA HIS A 338 5.77 11.34 -25.00
C HIS A 338 4.59 11.27 -24.02
N TYR A 339 4.61 10.26 -23.14
CA TYR A 339 3.64 10.16 -22.07
C TYR A 339 4.09 10.97 -20.86
N LYS A 340 3.29 11.94 -20.45
CA LYS A 340 3.50 12.74 -19.26
C LYS A 340 2.47 12.38 -18.19
N LYS A 341 2.90 12.38 -16.93
CA LYS A 341 1.98 12.35 -15.78
C LYS A 341 1.38 13.75 -15.63
N CYS A 342 0.07 13.84 -15.75
CA CYS A 342 -0.69 15.07 -15.61
C CYS A 342 -1.67 14.94 -14.45
N TYR A 343 -1.82 15.99 -13.66
CA TYR A 343 -2.74 16.00 -12.52
C TYR A 343 -4.07 16.64 -12.90
N ILE A 344 -5.16 16.05 -12.41
CA ILE A 344 -6.52 16.56 -12.46
C ILE A 344 -6.92 16.81 -11.01
N TRP A 345 -7.37 18.03 -10.74
CA TRP A 345 -7.82 18.44 -9.43
C TRP A 345 -9.34 18.30 -9.34
N VAL A 346 -9.83 17.97 -8.16
CA VAL A 346 -11.26 17.95 -7.85
C VAL A 346 -11.54 18.76 -6.60
N LEU A 347 -12.56 19.61 -6.69
CA LEU A 347 -13.16 20.30 -5.57
C LEU A 347 -14.58 19.80 -5.38
N VAL A 348 -14.90 19.36 -4.16
CA VAL A 348 -16.22 18.84 -3.80
C VAL A 348 -16.78 19.66 -2.65
N ASN A 349 -17.93 20.28 -2.86
CA ASN A 349 -18.75 20.84 -1.80
C ASN A 349 -19.91 19.86 -1.53
N LYS A 350 -19.83 19.14 -0.41
CA LYS A 350 -20.82 18.10 -0.06
C LYS A 350 -22.19 18.69 0.30
N ALA A 351 -22.22 19.88 0.90
CA ALA A 351 -23.47 20.53 1.28
C ALA A 351 -24.26 20.94 0.03
N GLN A 352 -23.56 21.52 -0.96
CA GLN A 352 -24.13 21.92 -2.24
C GLN A 352 -24.21 20.78 -3.27
N LYS A 353 -23.84 19.54 -2.89
CA LYS A 353 -23.79 18.36 -3.77
C LYS A 353 -23.09 18.61 -5.12
N THR A 354 -22.05 19.44 -5.10
CA THR A 354 -21.35 19.90 -6.30
C THR A 354 -19.92 19.37 -6.32
N ALA A 355 -19.50 18.84 -7.46
CA ALA A 355 -18.14 18.39 -7.72
C ALA A 355 -17.62 19.05 -8.99
N ILE A 356 -16.49 19.74 -8.88
CA ILE A 356 -15.86 20.49 -9.97
C ILE A 356 -14.48 19.89 -10.22
N PHE A 357 -14.25 19.46 -11.44
CA PHE A 357 -12.94 19.01 -11.91
C PHE A 357 -12.27 20.15 -12.67
N PHE A 358 -11.01 20.42 -12.34
CA PHE A 358 -10.23 21.44 -13.03
C PHE A 358 -8.82 20.93 -13.36
N TYR A 359 -8.29 21.47 -14.45
CA TYR A 359 -7.04 21.02 -15.05
C TYR A 359 -6.25 22.22 -15.56
N GLU A 360 -5.01 22.35 -15.09
CA GLU A 360 -4.10 23.39 -15.54
C GLU A 360 -2.79 22.78 -16.01
N ASN A 361 -2.73 22.45 -17.31
CA ASN A 361 -1.55 21.91 -17.98
C ASN A 361 -0.92 20.66 -17.32
N GLY A 362 -1.69 19.97 -16.47
CA GLY A 362 -1.26 18.78 -15.75
C GLY A 362 -0.33 19.10 -14.57
N SER A 363 -0.30 20.34 -14.09
CA SER A 363 0.50 20.76 -12.96
C SER A 363 -0.08 20.26 -11.63
N ARG A 364 0.80 19.85 -10.72
CA ARG A 364 0.49 19.61 -9.30
C ARG A 364 0.91 20.78 -8.41
N GLY A 365 1.26 21.92 -9.02
CA GLY A 365 1.75 23.09 -8.31
C GLY A 365 0.65 23.72 -7.46
N ARG A 366 1.06 24.37 -6.37
CA ARG A 366 0.16 25.11 -5.48
C ARG A 366 -0.65 26.18 -6.23
N ASP A 367 -0.03 26.78 -7.26
CA ASP A 367 -0.58 27.96 -7.94
C ASP A 367 -1.90 27.62 -8.62
N VAL A 368 -2.05 26.38 -9.09
CA VAL A 368 -3.31 25.85 -9.68
C VAL A 368 -4.48 25.92 -8.70
N LEU A 369 -4.21 25.58 -7.44
CA LEU A 369 -5.24 25.62 -6.39
C LEU A 369 -5.53 27.05 -5.97
N THR A 370 -4.49 27.87 -5.77
CA THR A 370 -4.69 29.27 -5.34
C THR A 370 -5.39 30.10 -6.40
N ASP A 371 -5.11 29.88 -7.67
CA ASP A 371 -5.75 30.57 -8.79
C ASP A 371 -7.19 30.11 -8.97
N PHE A 372 -7.46 28.82 -8.73
CA PHE A 372 -8.83 28.32 -8.72
C PHE A 372 -9.64 28.86 -7.55
N LEU A 373 -9.11 28.87 -6.32
CA LEU A 373 -9.82 29.38 -5.14
C LEU A 373 -10.00 30.91 -5.19
N GLY A 374 -9.06 31.63 -5.81
CA GLY A 374 -9.12 33.09 -5.91
C GLY A 374 -9.21 33.76 -4.54
N ASP A 375 -10.15 34.68 -4.38
CA ASP A 375 -10.41 35.42 -3.14
C ASP A 375 -11.58 34.83 -2.32
N ALA A 376 -11.88 33.53 -2.48
CA ALA A 376 -12.98 32.89 -1.77
C ALA A 376 -12.70 32.75 -0.26
N GLU A 377 -13.60 33.30 0.56
CA GLU A 377 -13.56 33.19 2.03
C GLU A 377 -14.20 31.87 2.50
N LEU A 378 -13.38 30.81 2.55
CA LEU A 378 -13.84 29.48 2.95
C LEU A 378 -13.70 29.27 4.46
N LYS A 379 -14.66 28.56 5.06
CA LYS A 379 -14.60 28.17 6.48
C LYS A 379 -13.56 27.09 6.72
N SER A 380 -13.54 26.07 5.87
CA SER A 380 -12.54 25.00 5.97
C SER A 380 -12.29 24.31 4.64
N ILE A 381 -11.04 23.93 4.41
CA ILE A 381 -10.61 23.14 3.27
C ILE A 381 -10.11 21.80 3.80
N MET A 382 -10.65 20.70 3.31
CA MET A 382 -10.17 19.36 3.64
C MET A 382 -9.35 18.78 2.50
N SER A 383 -8.10 18.36 2.77
CA SER A 383 -7.24 17.70 1.77
C SER A 383 -6.50 16.48 2.33
N ASP A 384 -5.73 15.77 1.51
CA ASP A 384 -4.94 14.60 1.91
C ASP A 384 -3.72 14.90 2.82
N GLY A 385 -3.51 16.18 3.16
CA GLY A 385 -2.38 16.66 3.95
C GLY A 385 -1.08 16.76 3.13
N TYR A 386 -1.14 16.84 1.81
CA TYR A 386 0.04 17.08 0.98
C TYR A 386 0.65 18.47 1.24
N ASN A 387 1.98 18.58 1.11
CA ASN A 387 2.74 19.82 1.34
C ASN A 387 2.22 21.03 0.56
N ALA A 388 1.59 20.83 -0.60
CA ALA A 388 0.98 21.92 -1.36
C ALA A 388 -0.14 22.63 -0.60
N TYR A 389 -0.75 22.02 0.43
CA TYR A 389 -1.80 22.63 1.26
C TYR A 389 -1.27 23.22 2.58
N VAL A 390 0.01 23.04 2.91
CA VAL A 390 0.59 23.47 4.20
C VAL A 390 0.50 24.98 4.42
N PHE A 391 0.40 25.78 3.35
CA PHE A 391 0.18 27.22 3.44
C PHE A 391 -1.20 27.61 4.02
N ILE A 392 -2.16 26.68 4.04
CA ILE A 392 -3.48 26.89 4.64
C ILE A 392 -3.43 26.59 6.14
N GLY A 393 -2.50 25.72 6.58
CA GLY A 393 -2.44 25.18 7.94
C GLY A 393 -1.40 25.80 8.88
N ASN A 394 -0.17 26.10 8.42
CA ASN A 394 0.93 26.57 9.28
C ASN A 394 1.82 27.66 8.64
N GLU A 395 2.14 28.68 9.45
CA GLU A 395 3.07 29.84 9.31
C GLU A 395 3.07 30.69 8.04
N LEU A 396 2.67 30.16 6.88
CA LEU A 396 2.48 30.88 5.63
C LEU A 396 1.00 31.18 5.41
N LYS A 397 0.35 31.80 6.40
CA LYS A 397 -0.94 32.48 6.18
C LYS A 397 -0.70 33.56 5.14
N SER A 398 -0.80 33.21 3.86
CA SER A 398 -0.97 34.21 2.82
C SER A 398 -2.17 35.05 3.24
N GLY A 399 -2.13 36.37 3.04
CA GLY A 399 -3.18 37.27 3.51
C GLY A 399 -4.60 36.89 3.06
N ARG A 400 -4.74 35.96 2.09
CA ARG A 400 -5.99 35.49 1.48
C ARG A 400 -6.72 34.37 2.24
N PHE A 401 -6.06 33.52 3.04
CA PHE A 401 -6.71 32.37 3.71
C PHE A 401 -6.50 32.34 5.23
N LYS A 402 -6.32 33.51 5.85
CA LYS A 402 -5.94 33.66 7.25
C LYS A 402 -6.91 32.98 8.24
N ASP A 403 -8.18 32.92 7.87
CA ASP A 403 -9.29 32.45 8.71
C ASP A 403 -9.84 31.08 8.28
N THR A 404 -9.30 30.49 7.21
CA THR A 404 -9.72 29.17 6.71
C THR A 404 -9.03 28.05 7.48
N VAL A 405 -9.81 27.12 8.03
CA VAL A 405 -9.25 25.95 8.74
C VAL A 405 -8.85 24.86 7.75
N HIS A 406 -7.57 24.47 7.72
CA HIS A 406 -7.14 23.28 6.99
C HIS A 406 -7.46 22.02 7.79
N GLN A 407 -8.21 21.10 7.18
CA GLN A 407 -8.55 19.79 7.75
C GLN A 407 -7.83 18.70 6.97
N VAL A 408 -7.26 17.72 7.68
CA VAL A 408 -6.66 16.56 7.03
C VAL A 408 -7.69 15.44 6.89
N CYS A 409 -7.79 14.89 5.68
CA CYS A 409 -8.71 13.82 5.35
C CYS A 409 -8.33 12.53 6.08
N MET A 410 -9.17 12.11 7.03
CA MET A 410 -8.98 10.87 7.80
C MET A 410 -8.96 9.61 6.92
N SER A 411 -9.60 9.63 5.74
CA SER A 411 -9.54 8.50 4.80
C SER A 411 -8.14 8.36 4.19
N HIS A 412 -7.49 9.48 3.88
CA HIS A 412 -6.11 9.48 3.39
C HIS A 412 -5.13 9.08 4.49
N ALA A 413 -5.33 9.57 5.72
CA ALA A 413 -4.57 9.14 6.89
C ALA A 413 -4.69 7.62 7.12
N LYS A 414 -5.92 7.08 7.11
CA LYS A 414 -6.17 5.63 7.22
C LYS A 414 -5.43 4.84 6.14
N ASN A 415 -5.49 5.29 4.88
CA ASN A 415 -4.81 4.62 3.79
C ASN A 415 -3.29 4.60 3.97
N LYS A 416 -2.71 5.69 4.50
CA LYS A 416 -1.28 5.74 4.84
C LYS A 416 -0.93 4.75 5.95
N PHE A 417 -1.76 4.60 6.99
CA PHE A 417 -1.57 3.58 8.03
C PHE A 417 -1.74 2.15 7.51
N VAL A 418 -2.72 1.89 6.64
CA VAL A 418 -2.86 0.57 5.99
C VAL A 418 -1.62 0.22 5.15
N LYS A 419 -1.06 1.19 4.40
CA LYS A 419 0.20 1.01 3.69
C LYS A 419 1.36 0.73 4.67
N ALA A 420 1.46 1.48 5.76
CA ALA A 420 2.50 1.28 6.77
C ALA A 420 2.42 -0.10 7.45
N SER A 421 1.20 -0.61 7.71
CA SER A 421 0.99 -1.95 8.27
C SER A 421 1.37 -3.05 7.27
N ASN A 422 0.83 -3.00 6.04
CA ASN A 422 1.06 -4.04 5.03
C ASN A 422 2.52 -4.08 4.55
N GLN A 423 3.16 -2.93 4.35
CA GLN A 423 4.46 -2.83 3.66
C GLN A 423 5.60 -2.47 4.61
N GLY A 424 5.34 -1.62 5.60
CA GLY A 424 6.33 -1.30 6.64
C GLY A 424 6.46 -2.40 7.71
N SER A 425 5.56 -3.39 7.72
CA SER A 425 5.46 -4.40 8.78
C SER A 425 5.35 -3.78 10.18
N GLU A 426 4.71 -2.61 10.27
CA GLU A 426 4.59 -1.83 11.50
C GLU A 426 3.34 -2.28 12.29
N PRO A 427 3.50 -2.98 13.42
CA PRO A 427 2.37 -3.56 14.15
C PRO A 427 1.39 -2.49 14.67
N ASN A 428 1.90 -1.33 15.07
CA ASN A 428 1.06 -0.25 15.61
C ASN A 428 0.23 0.45 14.52
N ALA A 429 0.63 0.34 13.25
CA ALA A 429 -0.14 0.91 12.13
C ALA A 429 -1.49 0.23 11.93
N GLU A 430 -1.58 -1.06 12.26
CA GLU A 430 -2.83 -1.81 12.24
C GLU A 430 -3.83 -1.19 13.21
N ARG A 431 -3.41 -0.94 14.46
CA ARG A 431 -4.28 -0.33 15.48
C ARG A 431 -4.79 1.06 15.08
N PHE A 432 -3.94 1.91 14.51
CA PHE A 432 -4.37 3.21 13.97
C PHE A 432 -5.47 3.05 12.90
N SER A 433 -5.27 2.11 11.98
CA SER A 433 -6.22 1.88 10.89
C SER A 433 -7.57 1.32 11.37
N GLU A 434 -7.59 0.54 12.45
CA GLU A 434 -8.78 0.03 13.11
C GLU A 434 -9.60 1.13 13.77
N ILE A 435 -8.95 1.99 14.56
CA ILE A 435 -9.61 3.14 15.21
C ILE A 435 -10.23 4.05 14.15
N LEU A 436 -9.48 4.37 13.09
CA LEU A 436 -9.99 5.16 11.97
C LEU A 436 -11.14 4.46 11.24
N LYS A 437 -11.09 3.14 11.07
CA LYS A 437 -12.20 2.36 10.51
C LYS A 437 -13.45 2.44 11.38
N GLU A 438 -13.31 2.39 12.70
CA GLU A 438 -14.44 2.46 13.62
C GLU A 438 -15.19 3.80 13.52
N PHE A 439 -14.48 4.93 13.37
CA PHE A 439 -15.15 6.21 13.09
C PHE A 439 -16.03 6.15 11.83
N PHE A 440 -15.54 5.57 10.73
CA PHE A 440 -16.34 5.41 9.51
C PHE A 440 -17.49 4.43 9.66
N MET A 441 -17.30 3.34 10.42
CA MET A 441 -18.37 2.37 10.69
C MET A 441 -19.50 2.98 11.50
N ARG A 442 -19.19 3.87 12.45
CA ARG A 442 -20.20 4.63 13.20
C ARG A 442 -20.97 5.59 12.32
N ASP A 443 -20.28 6.35 11.47
CA ASP A 443 -20.95 7.23 10.50
C ASP A 443 -21.90 6.44 9.58
N ARG A 444 -21.52 5.23 9.17
CA ARG A 444 -22.42 4.34 8.41
C ARG A 444 -23.64 3.88 9.22
N LYS A 445 -23.48 3.53 10.50
CA LYS A 445 -24.62 3.22 11.39
C LYS A 445 -25.58 4.41 11.51
N TYR A 446 -25.06 5.64 11.53
CA TYR A 446 -25.89 6.85 11.56
C TYR A 446 -26.66 7.07 10.26
N ASP A 447 -26.04 6.76 9.11
CA ASP A 447 -26.72 6.79 7.81
C ASP A 447 -27.81 5.70 7.74
N ASP A 448 -27.51 4.47 8.17
CA ASP A 448 -28.47 3.35 8.20
C ASP A 448 -29.65 3.62 9.15
N ALA A 449 -29.41 4.36 10.25
CA ALA A 449 -30.43 4.79 11.20
C ALA A 449 -31.18 6.07 10.76
N GLY A 450 -30.78 6.72 9.66
CA GLY A 450 -31.42 7.93 9.16
C GLY A 450 -31.30 9.16 10.06
N LEU A 451 -30.25 9.25 10.89
CA LEU A 451 -30.07 10.34 11.86
C LEU A 451 -29.97 11.70 11.19
N THR A 452 -30.62 12.71 11.79
CA THR A 452 -30.51 14.10 11.36
C THR A 452 -29.10 14.66 11.61
N PRO A 453 -28.69 15.77 10.96
CA PRO A 453 -27.38 16.37 11.17
C PRO A 453 -27.09 16.74 12.64
N LYS A 454 -28.12 17.14 13.40
CA LYS A 454 -27.98 17.54 14.81
C LYS A 454 -27.78 16.33 15.71
N GLU A 455 -28.55 15.26 15.52
CA GLU A 455 -28.40 14.01 16.26
C GLU A 455 -27.05 13.37 15.96
N ARG A 456 -26.64 13.36 14.68
CA ARG A 456 -25.31 12.90 14.27
C ARG A 456 -24.19 13.67 14.96
N PHE A 457 -24.33 14.99 15.11
CA PHE A 457 -23.36 15.79 15.85
C PHE A 457 -23.31 15.39 17.33
N GLN A 458 -24.45 15.17 17.97
CA GLN A 458 -24.51 14.71 19.37
C GLN A 458 -23.86 13.33 19.55
N GLU A 459 -24.16 12.38 18.66
CA GLU A 459 -23.57 11.03 18.66
C GLU A 459 -22.05 11.04 18.44
N ARG A 460 -21.55 11.94 17.59
CA ARG A 460 -20.11 12.17 17.44
C ARG A 460 -19.46 12.75 18.71
N GLN A 461 -20.23 13.40 19.58
CA GLN A 461 -19.78 13.92 20.88
C GLN A 461 -19.99 12.93 22.05
N SER A 462 -20.51 11.73 21.77
CA SER A 462 -20.71 10.68 22.77
C SER A 462 -19.40 10.23 23.42
N LEU A 463 -19.51 9.67 24.62
CA LEU A 463 -18.36 9.12 25.36
C LEU A 463 -17.61 8.08 24.53
N ALA A 464 -18.34 7.20 23.86
CA ALA A 464 -17.74 6.12 23.07
C ALA A 464 -16.92 6.63 21.87
N THR A 465 -17.29 7.78 21.27
CA THR A 465 -16.48 8.39 20.19
C THR A 465 -15.28 9.14 20.76
N LYS A 466 -15.43 9.76 21.95
CA LYS A 466 -14.34 10.43 22.66
C LYS A 466 -13.27 9.45 23.15
N GLU A 467 -13.65 8.27 23.64
CA GLU A 467 -12.73 7.20 24.04
C GLU A 467 -11.82 6.79 22.87
N LEU A 468 -12.39 6.55 21.68
CA LEU A 468 -11.61 6.25 20.47
C LEU A 468 -10.65 7.38 20.10
N LEU A 469 -11.05 8.63 20.30
CA LEU A 469 -10.21 9.79 20.02
C LEU A 469 -9.06 9.94 21.02
N ILE A 470 -9.33 9.67 22.31
CA ILE A 470 -8.31 9.64 23.37
C ILE A 470 -7.30 8.53 23.08
N GLU A 471 -7.78 7.34 22.73
CA GLU A 471 -6.91 6.21 22.35
C GLU A 471 -6.03 6.58 21.14
N LEU A 472 -6.64 7.16 20.09
CA LEU A 472 -5.91 7.60 18.91
C LEU A 472 -4.78 8.58 19.27
N ARG A 473 -5.08 9.59 20.10
CA ARG A 473 -4.10 10.59 20.54
C ARG A 473 -2.99 9.96 21.37
N SER A 474 -3.33 9.12 22.34
CA SER A 474 -2.34 8.45 23.19
C SER A 474 -1.38 7.58 22.37
N LEU A 475 -1.89 6.89 21.34
CA LEU A 475 -1.05 6.10 20.45
C LEU A 475 -0.15 7.01 19.59
N LEU A 476 -0.68 8.12 19.06
CA LEU A 476 0.12 9.08 18.30
C LEU A 476 1.25 9.67 19.15
N ASP A 477 0.96 10.11 20.39
CA ASP A 477 1.96 10.66 21.30
C ASP A 477 3.04 9.63 21.66
N SER A 478 2.63 8.38 21.91
CA SER A 478 3.57 7.28 22.15
C SER A 478 4.46 6.97 20.94
N GLU A 479 3.95 7.09 19.71
CA GLU A 479 4.78 6.93 18.51
C GLU A 479 5.70 8.14 18.26
N LEU A 480 5.22 9.35 18.52
CA LEU A 480 5.97 10.59 18.34
C LEU A 480 7.17 10.69 19.27
N THR A 481 7.08 10.12 20.47
CA THR A 481 8.17 10.04 21.45
C THR A 481 9.25 8.99 21.12
N LYS A 482 8.99 8.05 20.20
CA LYS A 482 9.99 7.06 19.76
C LYS A 482 10.98 7.65 18.77
N ASP A 483 12.24 7.22 18.85
CA ASP A 483 13.34 7.77 18.06
C ASP A 483 13.14 7.60 16.54
N SER A 484 13.45 8.66 15.77
CA SER A 484 13.07 8.77 14.34
C SER A 484 13.82 7.81 13.41
N GLU A 485 14.94 7.25 13.88
CA GLU A 485 15.78 6.31 13.13
C GLU A 485 15.10 4.96 12.89
N PHE A 486 14.11 4.59 13.72
CA PHE A 486 13.39 3.32 13.61
C PHE A 486 12.06 3.42 12.85
N ARG A 487 11.62 4.63 12.46
CA ARG A 487 10.37 4.81 11.71
C ARG A 487 10.56 4.46 10.25
N SER A 488 9.78 3.51 9.74
CA SER A 488 9.72 3.22 8.30
C SER A 488 9.45 4.50 7.48
N GLN A 489 9.83 4.50 6.21
CA GLN A 489 9.60 5.63 5.31
C GLN A 489 8.12 6.02 5.18
N TYR A 490 7.22 5.08 5.48
CA TYR A 490 5.77 5.28 5.57
C TYR A 490 5.36 6.12 6.79
N TYR A 491 5.93 5.86 7.97
CA TYR A 491 5.71 6.68 9.17
C TYR A 491 6.33 8.08 9.07
N LYS A 492 7.50 8.22 8.43
CA LYS A 492 8.11 9.54 8.18
C LYS A 492 7.28 10.45 7.27
N LYS A 493 6.46 9.88 6.38
CA LYS A 493 5.48 10.63 5.56
C LYS A 493 4.17 10.92 6.31
N LEU A 494 3.90 10.19 7.38
CA LEU A 494 2.74 10.41 8.25
C LEU A 494 2.98 11.56 9.23
N SER A 495 4.22 11.81 9.69
CA SER A 495 4.54 12.95 10.59
C SER A 495 4.38 14.34 9.97
N ILE A 496 3.97 14.41 8.71
CA ILE A 496 3.64 15.65 7.98
C ILE A 496 2.14 15.95 8.05
N ILE A 497 1.32 14.93 8.34
CA ILE A 497 -0.12 15.05 8.65
C ILE A 497 -0.25 15.35 10.14
#